data_AF-A0AAV4UZL7-F1
#
_entry.id   AF-A0AAV4UZL7-F1
#
_cell.length_a   1.000
_cell.length_b   1.000
_cell.length_c   1.000
_cell.angle_alpha   90.00
_cell.angle_beta   90.00
_cell.angle_gamma   90.00
#
_symmetry.space_group_name_H-M   'P 1'
#
loop_
_entity.id
_entity.type
_entity.pdbx_description
1 polymer ?
#
loop_
_entity_poly.entity_id
_entity_poly.type
_entity_poly.pdbx_seq_one_letter_code
_entity_poly.pdbx_strand_id
1 'polypeptide(L)'
;MRSIVATPILVLILFGLNIAFAEYRKLIPKCYNSCLTSGNIQPTTCFCDSKCSLIYNDCCLDAPFRTFRVNTRRTHNINCVFVHGENKDFWMVDSCKDSWTGHEHVREKCNETSTVSGESSDIIGSLPVTNPNDGWTYKNYYCALCNDEKTEELVEWRVKALCEDELVTQEDILQNLTFVEDMQQWGVWKFNNQMEWTFHECYLLFQRPHNVTNGIRHCMSGMISTCPRSWQNIATRRRCKSYVDPVRWLDGPVFRNIDCAVCHNRTRENFRCVYDVMGGTSAIMLNRAMKVDLSSSGQWL
;
A
#
# COMPACT_ATOMS: atom_id res chain seq x y z
N MET A 1 28.08 -29.93 -62.86
CA MET A 1 27.70 -28.62 -62.28
C MET A 1 26.21 -28.66 -61.99
N ARG A 2 25.80 -28.82 -60.72
CA ARG A 2 24.40 -28.77 -60.30
C ARG A 2 24.21 -27.49 -59.47
N SER A 3 23.57 -26.50 -60.06
CA SER A 3 23.26 -25.22 -59.40
C SER A 3 21.96 -25.32 -58.60
N ILE A 4 22.13 -25.23 -57.28
CA ILE A 4 21.42 -24.36 -56.34
C ILE A 4 20.06 -23.80 -56.81
N VAL A 5 18.97 -24.39 -56.31
CA VAL A 5 17.64 -23.77 -56.23
C VAL A 5 17.10 -24.06 -54.81
N ALA A 6 17.54 -23.29 -53.82
CA ALA A 6 17.10 -23.44 -52.42
C ALA A 6 16.82 -22.10 -51.72
N THR A 7 16.67 -21.02 -52.49
CA THR A 7 16.68 -19.64 -51.95
C THR A 7 15.31 -18.96 -51.77
N PRO A 8 14.18 -19.33 -52.41
CA PRO A 8 12.94 -18.57 -52.22
C PRO A 8 12.09 -19.03 -51.02
N ILE A 9 12.22 -20.28 -50.57
CA ILE A 9 11.39 -20.85 -49.49
C ILE A 9 11.84 -20.33 -48.11
N LEU A 10 13.15 -20.18 -47.90
CA LEU A 10 13.69 -19.70 -46.61
C LEU A 10 13.30 -18.24 -46.33
N VAL A 11 13.23 -17.41 -47.38
CA VAL A 11 12.84 -15.99 -47.29
C VAL A 11 11.36 -15.85 -46.92
N LEU A 12 10.47 -16.67 -47.50
CA LEU A 12 9.05 -16.65 -47.16
C LEU A 12 8.76 -17.10 -45.72
N ILE A 13 9.51 -18.08 -45.20
CA ILE A 13 9.39 -18.52 -43.80
C ILE A 13 9.87 -17.42 -42.84
N LEU A 14 10.97 -16.73 -43.17
CA LEU A 14 11.49 -15.61 -42.37
C LEU A 14 10.53 -14.39 -42.38
N PHE A 15 9.88 -14.08 -43.50
CA PHE A 15 8.87 -13.01 -43.56
C PHE A 15 7.58 -13.40 -42.81
N GLY A 16 7.12 -14.65 -42.89
CA GLY A 16 5.97 -15.16 -42.14
C GLY A 16 6.18 -15.14 -40.62
N LEU A 17 7.37 -15.50 -40.16
CA LEU A 17 7.76 -15.43 -38.73
C LEU A 17 7.83 -13.99 -38.22
N ASN A 18 8.33 -13.03 -39.02
CA ASN A 18 8.39 -11.62 -38.64
C ASN A 18 7.00 -10.96 -38.55
N ILE A 19 6.08 -11.30 -39.46
CA ILE A 19 4.69 -10.81 -39.42
C ILE A 19 3.95 -11.37 -38.19
N ALA A 20 4.13 -12.67 -37.90
CA ALA A 20 3.58 -13.28 -36.69
C ALA A 20 4.13 -12.63 -35.41
N PHE A 21 5.43 -12.33 -35.34
CA PHE A 21 6.04 -11.63 -34.20
C PHE A 21 5.52 -10.18 -34.03
N ALA A 22 5.26 -9.46 -35.13
CA ALA A 22 4.73 -8.10 -35.09
C ALA A 22 3.26 -8.03 -34.63
N GLU A 23 2.44 -8.98 -35.06
CA GLU A 23 1.06 -9.17 -34.56
C GLU A 23 1.06 -9.62 -33.09
N TYR A 24 1.98 -10.51 -32.69
CA TYR A 24 2.09 -10.97 -31.30
C TYR A 24 2.51 -9.84 -30.35
N ARG A 25 3.34 -8.88 -30.79
CA ARG A 25 3.66 -7.67 -30.02
C ARG A 25 2.47 -6.75 -29.77
N LYS A 26 1.43 -6.79 -30.63
CA LYS A 26 0.15 -6.10 -30.37
C LYS A 26 -0.73 -6.83 -29.36
N LEU A 27 -0.46 -8.12 -29.11
CA LEU A 27 -1.13 -8.96 -28.12
C LEU A 27 -0.40 -9.03 -26.78
N ILE A 28 0.76 -8.39 -26.63
CA ILE A 28 1.37 -8.18 -25.31
C ILE A 28 0.47 -7.17 -24.60
N PRO A 29 -0.26 -7.55 -23.55
CA PRO A 29 -1.06 -6.61 -22.78
C PRO A 29 -0.09 -5.59 -22.21
N LYS A 30 -0.12 -4.40 -22.78
CA LYS A 30 0.58 -3.26 -22.22
C LYS A 30 -0.19 -2.95 -20.96
N CYS A 31 0.42 -3.15 -19.80
CA CYS A 31 -0.22 -2.88 -18.51
C CYS A 31 -0.59 -1.40 -18.42
N TYR A 32 -1.76 -1.01 -18.90
CA TYR A 32 -2.23 0.36 -18.89
C TYR A 32 -3.35 0.53 -17.88
N ASN A 33 -3.22 1.60 -17.12
CA ASN A 33 -4.37 2.20 -16.49
C ASN A 33 -5.13 3.01 -17.56
N SER A 34 -6.46 2.91 -17.66
CA SER A 34 -7.20 3.67 -18.70
C SER A 34 -7.02 5.19 -18.52
N CYS A 35 -6.65 5.59 -17.31
CA CYS A 35 -6.29 6.94 -16.94
C CYS A 35 -4.92 7.44 -17.44
N LEU A 36 -3.99 6.56 -17.83
CA LEU A 36 -2.68 6.98 -18.34
C LEU A 36 -2.79 7.48 -19.79
N THR A 37 -3.09 8.77 -19.96
CA THR A 37 -2.86 9.46 -21.23
C THR A 37 -1.39 9.88 -21.34
N SER A 38 -0.74 9.38 -22.40
CA SER A 38 0.57 9.74 -22.95
C SER A 38 1.43 10.74 -22.14
N GLY A 39 2.42 10.23 -21.39
CA GLY A 39 3.64 10.98 -21.05
C GLY A 39 3.96 11.20 -19.58
N ASN A 40 3.04 10.97 -18.64
CA ASN A 40 3.32 11.12 -17.21
C ASN A 40 3.35 9.76 -16.51
N ILE A 41 4.54 9.33 -16.09
CA ILE A 41 4.77 8.14 -15.28
C ILE A 41 4.36 8.48 -13.84
N GLN A 42 3.06 8.50 -13.56
CA GLN A 42 2.57 8.56 -12.19
C GLN A 42 2.46 7.14 -11.61
N PRO A 43 2.72 6.96 -10.31
CA PRO A 43 2.61 5.65 -9.66
C PRO A 43 1.21 5.09 -9.88
N THR A 44 1.16 3.91 -10.50
CA THR A 44 -0.11 3.24 -10.81
C THR A 44 -0.64 2.61 -9.53
N THR A 45 -1.92 2.85 -9.27
CA THR A 45 -2.69 2.21 -8.18
C THR A 45 -3.12 0.78 -8.53
N CYS A 46 -2.82 0.35 -9.76
CA CYS A 46 -3.08 -0.98 -10.27
C CYS A 46 -1.79 -1.65 -10.72
N PHE A 47 -1.83 -2.98 -10.83
CA PHE A 47 -0.68 -3.82 -11.15
C PHE A 47 -1.04 -4.90 -12.18
N CYS A 48 -0.03 -5.52 -12.81
CA CYS A 48 -0.24 -6.57 -13.82
C CYS A 48 0.54 -7.86 -13.56
N ASP A 49 1.16 -8.00 -12.39
CA ASP A 49 1.71 -9.28 -11.94
C ASP A 49 0.59 -10.28 -11.58
N SER A 50 0.94 -11.55 -11.43
CA SER A 50 -0.04 -12.59 -11.07
C SER A 50 -0.67 -12.38 -9.69
N LYS A 51 0.06 -11.78 -8.74
CA LYS A 51 -0.43 -11.48 -7.38
C LYS A 51 -1.58 -10.46 -7.42
N CYS A 52 -1.69 -9.62 -8.46
CA CYS A 52 -2.79 -8.66 -8.58
C CYS A 52 -4.17 -9.31 -8.52
N SER A 53 -4.31 -10.52 -9.09
CA SER A 53 -5.59 -11.23 -9.16
C SER A 53 -5.75 -12.27 -8.05
N LEU A 54 -4.64 -12.91 -7.69
CA LEU A 54 -4.62 -14.02 -6.74
C LEU A 54 -4.64 -13.56 -5.29
N ILE A 55 -4.10 -12.37 -5.01
CA ILE A 55 -3.84 -11.89 -3.66
C ILE A 55 -4.55 -10.55 -3.42
N TYR A 56 -4.12 -9.50 -4.14
CA TYR A 56 -4.45 -8.12 -3.78
C TYR A 56 -5.77 -7.62 -4.38
N ASN A 57 -6.26 -8.27 -5.44
CA ASN A 57 -7.37 -7.78 -6.25
C ASN A 57 -7.16 -6.31 -6.65
N ASP A 58 -6.01 -6.01 -7.24
CA ASP A 58 -5.60 -4.67 -7.68
C ASP A 58 -5.12 -4.64 -9.14
N CYS A 59 -5.61 -5.58 -9.96
CA CYS A 59 -5.24 -5.65 -11.36
C CYS A 59 -5.65 -4.41 -12.17
N CYS A 60 -4.81 -3.99 -13.12
CA CYS A 60 -5.20 -3.02 -14.15
C CYS A 60 -6.26 -3.60 -15.11
N LEU A 61 -6.92 -2.73 -15.89
CA LEU A 61 -8.00 -3.12 -16.82
C LEU A 61 -7.54 -4.16 -17.85
N ASP A 62 -6.33 -4.06 -18.34
CA ASP A 62 -5.76 -4.93 -19.37
C ASP A 62 -4.71 -5.92 -18.82
N ALA A 63 -4.62 -6.07 -17.49
CA ALA A 63 -3.73 -7.03 -16.89
C ALA A 63 -4.01 -8.47 -17.42
N PRO A 64 -2.98 -9.23 -17.84
CA PRO A 64 -3.17 -10.57 -18.40
C PRO A 64 -3.77 -11.55 -17.40
N PHE A 65 -3.48 -11.37 -16.11
CA PHE A 65 -3.99 -12.20 -15.04
C PHE A 65 -5.34 -11.73 -14.50
N ARG A 66 -5.95 -10.69 -15.08
CA ARG A 66 -7.24 -10.18 -14.61
C ARG A 66 -8.32 -11.24 -14.72
N THR A 67 -8.98 -11.55 -13.61
CA THR A 67 -10.08 -12.50 -13.58
C THR A 67 -11.40 -11.80 -13.27
N PHE A 68 -12.48 -12.26 -13.89
CA PHE A 68 -13.84 -11.83 -13.54
C PHE A 68 -14.42 -12.64 -12.36
N ARG A 69 -13.72 -13.70 -11.96
CA ARG A 69 -14.03 -14.54 -10.81
C ARG A 69 -13.04 -14.16 -9.72
N VAL A 70 -13.40 -13.20 -8.88
CA VAL A 70 -12.65 -12.91 -7.65
C VAL A 70 -12.72 -14.17 -6.79
N ASN A 71 -11.70 -15.02 -6.85
CA ASN A 71 -11.66 -16.23 -6.07
C ASN A 71 -11.16 -15.83 -4.68
N THR A 72 -12.06 -15.77 -3.71
CA THR A 72 -11.85 -15.18 -2.39
C THR A 72 -11.07 -16.06 -1.42
N ARG A 73 -10.38 -17.11 -1.90
CA ARG A 73 -9.48 -17.90 -1.04
C ARG A 73 -8.17 -17.12 -0.87
N ARG A 74 -8.24 -16.03 -0.12
CA ARG A 74 -7.06 -15.32 0.35
C ARG A 74 -6.39 -16.21 1.39
N THR A 75 -5.10 -16.48 1.21
CA THR A 75 -4.30 -17.21 2.20
C THR A 75 -3.99 -16.35 3.42
N HIS A 76 -4.04 -15.03 3.26
CA HIS A 76 -3.78 -14.06 4.32
C HIS A 76 -4.90 -13.03 4.38
N ASN A 77 -5.21 -12.57 5.59
CA ASN A 77 -6.13 -11.47 5.82
C ASN A 77 -5.40 -10.14 5.53
N ILE A 78 -5.43 -9.74 4.26
CA ILE A 78 -4.73 -8.56 3.75
C ILE A 78 -5.74 -7.43 3.53
N ASN A 79 -5.44 -6.27 4.08
CA ASN A 79 -6.21 -5.05 3.94
C ASN A 79 -5.32 -3.87 3.56
N CYS A 80 -5.98 -2.81 3.08
CA CYS A 80 -5.32 -1.58 2.68
C CYS A 80 -5.22 -0.66 3.89
N VAL A 81 -4.01 -0.50 4.44
CA VAL A 81 -3.74 0.16 5.71
C VAL A 81 -2.99 1.46 5.47
N PHE A 82 -3.48 2.55 6.05
CA PHE A 82 -2.83 3.87 5.97
C PHE A 82 -1.65 3.96 6.94
N VAL A 83 -0.51 4.46 6.43
CA VAL A 83 0.69 4.73 7.23
C VAL A 83 0.96 6.23 7.25
N HIS A 84 0.81 6.86 8.42
CA HIS A 84 0.92 8.32 8.57
C HIS A 84 2.29 8.87 8.11
N GLY A 85 3.38 8.20 8.45
CA GLY A 85 4.74 8.65 8.12
C GLY A 85 5.12 8.54 6.63
N GLU A 86 4.36 7.76 5.85
CA GLU A 86 4.49 7.67 4.39
C GLU A 86 3.42 8.47 3.66
N ASN A 87 2.37 8.92 4.37
CA ASN A 87 1.15 9.50 3.82
C ASN A 87 0.56 8.67 2.66
N LYS A 88 0.56 7.34 2.81
CA LYS A 88 0.14 6.38 1.79
C LYS A 88 -0.52 5.17 2.41
N ASP A 89 -1.39 4.53 1.64
CA ASP A 89 -1.91 3.21 1.98
C ASP A 89 -1.03 2.08 1.40
N PHE A 90 -0.93 0.99 2.14
CA PHE A 90 -0.20 -0.22 1.76
C PHE A 90 -1.04 -1.46 1.99
N TRP A 91 -0.88 -2.46 1.12
CA TRP A 91 -1.44 -3.78 1.39
C TRP A 91 -0.64 -4.43 2.53
N MET A 92 -1.28 -4.64 3.67
CA MET A 92 -0.69 -5.26 4.84
C MET A 92 -1.54 -6.41 5.35
N VAL A 93 -0.89 -7.44 5.88
CA VAL A 93 -1.56 -8.45 6.70
C VAL A 93 -1.88 -7.80 8.04
N ASP A 94 -3.16 -7.63 8.35
CA ASP A 94 -3.63 -6.79 9.46
C ASP A 94 -4.41 -7.56 10.53
N SER A 95 -4.50 -8.88 10.38
CA SER A 95 -5.17 -9.78 11.29
C SER A 95 -4.54 -11.18 11.23
N CYS A 96 -4.72 -11.95 12.29
CA CYS A 96 -4.23 -13.32 12.36
C CYS A 96 -4.96 -14.24 11.38
N LYS A 97 -4.28 -15.29 10.92
CA LYS A 97 -4.92 -16.40 10.21
C LYS A 97 -6.00 -17.04 11.11
N ASP A 98 -7.08 -17.52 10.48
CA ASP A 98 -8.20 -18.13 11.21
C ASP A 98 -7.76 -19.34 12.05
N SER A 99 -6.76 -20.08 11.58
CA SER A 99 -6.20 -21.25 12.24
C SER A 99 -5.16 -20.95 13.32
N TRP A 100 -4.99 -19.70 13.75
CA TRP A 100 -4.09 -19.35 14.86
C TRP A 100 -4.61 -19.92 16.19
N THR A 101 -3.80 -20.74 16.85
CA THR A 101 -4.13 -21.41 18.13
C THR A 101 -3.24 -20.98 19.29
N GLY A 102 -2.40 -19.96 19.12
CA GLY A 102 -1.57 -19.41 20.19
C GLY A 102 -2.35 -18.46 21.12
N HIS A 103 -1.62 -17.68 21.91
CA HIS A 103 -2.23 -16.77 22.89
C HIS A 103 -3.11 -15.70 22.24
N GLU A 104 -4.29 -15.46 22.83
CA GLU A 104 -5.27 -14.48 22.33
C GLU A 104 -4.72 -13.05 22.39
N HIS A 105 -3.86 -12.76 23.37
CA HIS A 105 -3.19 -11.46 23.47
C HIS A 105 -2.44 -11.07 22.17
N VAL A 106 -1.81 -12.03 21.48
CA VAL A 106 -1.15 -11.78 20.18
C VAL A 106 -2.18 -11.38 19.12
N ARG A 107 -3.35 -12.03 19.14
CA ARG A 107 -4.45 -11.74 18.21
C ARG A 107 -5.06 -10.37 18.49
N GLU A 108 -5.29 -10.04 19.75
CA GLU A 108 -5.76 -8.71 20.19
C GLU A 108 -4.77 -7.63 19.74
N LYS A 109 -3.48 -7.82 19.98
CA LYS A 109 -2.43 -6.87 19.58
C LYS A 109 -2.26 -6.73 18.07
N CYS A 110 -2.43 -7.81 17.31
CA CYS A 110 -2.49 -7.71 15.87
C CYS A 110 -3.73 -6.93 15.40
N ASN A 111 -4.85 -6.99 16.11
CA ASN A 111 -6.12 -6.37 15.70
C ASN A 111 -6.39 -4.97 16.28
N GLU A 112 -5.52 -4.45 17.16
CA GLU A 112 -5.78 -3.27 18.01
C GLU A 112 -6.09 -1.98 17.23
N THR A 113 -5.44 -1.75 16.08
CA THR A 113 -5.65 -0.54 15.27
C THR A 113 -5.91 -0.86 13.79
N SER A 114 -6.65 0.01 13.09
CA SER A 114 -6.88 -0.09 11.64
C SER A 114 -5.88 0.72 10.82
N THR A 115 -5.08 1.57 11.47
CA THR A 115 -4.07 2.45 10.88
C THR A 115 -2.74 2.30 11.61
N VAL A 116 -1.65 2.64 10.92
CA VAL A 116 -0.31 2.71 11.50
C VAL A 116 -0.05 4.18 11.86
N SER A 117 -0.38 4.53 13.10
CA SER A 117 -0.23 5.87 13.68
C SER A 117 0.56 5.81 14.99
N GLY A 118 1.10 6.96 15.38
CA GLY A 118 1.81 7.13 16.65
C GLY A 118 0.90 7.39 17.84
N GLU A 119 -0.41 7.10 17.74
CA GLU A 119 -1.39 7.46 18.78
C GLU A 119 -1.44 6.44 19.91
N SER A 120 -0.88 5.25 19.70
CA SER A 120 -0.77 4.20 20.72
C SER A 120 0.44 4.42 21.62
N SER A 121 0.30 4.06 22.90
CA SER A 121 1.43 3.92 23.84
C SER A 121 2.34 2.75 23.50
N ASP A 122 1.84 1.77 22.72
CA ASP A 122 2.58 0.60 22.28
C ASP A 122 3.22 0.85 20.89
N ILE A 123 4.46 1.36 20.91
CA ILE A 123 5.23 1.60 19.69
C ILE A 123 5.44 0.29 18.92
N ILE A 124 5.78 -0.81 19.61
CA ILE A 124 6.07 -2.10 19.00
C ILE A 124 4.80 -2.69 18.35
N GLY A 125 3.66 -2.59 19.05
CA GLY A 125 2.35 -2.96 18.54
C GLY A 125 1.87 -2.11 17.37
N SER A 126 2.51 -0.96 17.13
CA SER A 126 2.19 -0.07 16.00
C SER A 126 3.24 -0.12 14.88
N LEU A 127 4.37 -0.81 15.09
CA LEU A 127 5.51 -0.81 14.19
C LEU A 127 5.36 -1.85 13.07
N PRO A 128 5.19 -1.44 11.79
CA PRO A 128 5.08 -2.40 10.70
C PRO A 128 6.38 -3.16 10.49
N VAL A 129 6.25 -4.38 10.00
CA VAL A 129 7.37 -5.26 9.68
C VAL A 129 7.19 -5.85 8.30
N THR A 130 8.28 -6.04 7.56
CA THR A 130 8.25 -6.61 6.22
C THR A 130 9.22 -7.78 6.13
N ASN A 131 8.78 -8.92 5.60
CA ASN A 131 9.68 -9.97 5.16
C ASN A 131 10.30 -9.54 3.80
N PRO A 132 11.61 -9.27 3.72
CA PRO A 132 12.26 -8.80 2.50
C PRO A 132 12.37 -9.89 1.42
N ASN A 133 12.25 -11.18 1.79
CA ASN A 133 12.40 -12.31 0.87
C ASN A 133 11.21 -12.44 -0.09
N ASP A 134 9.98 -12.19 0.38
CA ASP A 134 8.76 -12.32 -0.41
C ASP A 134 7.95 -11.02 -0.56
N GLY A 135 8.27 -10.01 0.24
CA GLY A 135 7.67 -8.69 0.25
C GLY A 135 6.40 -8.56 1.09
N TRP A 136 6.04 -9.57 1.89
CA TRP A 136 4.89 -9.45 2.77
C TRP A 136 5.14 -8.42 3.85
N THR A 137 4.21 -7.47 3.95
CA THR A 137 4.21 -6.48 5.03
C THR A 137 3.07 -6.82 5.98
N TYR A 138 3.39 -6.82 7.27
CA TYR A 138 2.48 -7.03 8.35
C TYR A 138 2.28 -5.71 9.09
N LYS A 139 1.05 -5.46 9.53
CA LYS A 139 0.69 -4.21 10.21
C LYS A 139 1.54 -3.95 11.46
N ASN A 140 1.89 -5.03 12.18
CA ASN A 140 2.82 -5.02 13.28
C ASN A 140 3.50 -6.38 13.47
N TYR A 141 4.45 -6.46 14.41
CA TYR A 141 5.15 -7.70 14.77
C TYR A 141 4.20 -8.85 15.15
N TYR A 142 3.13 -8.55 15.91
CA TYR A 142 2.16 -9.55 16.35
C TYR A 142 1.41 -10.18 15.17
N CYS A 143 1.08 -9.40 14.14
CA CYS A 143 0.48 -9.92 12.92
C CYS A 143 1.42 -10.84 12.14
N ALA A 144 2.72 -10.57 12.13
CA ALA A 144 3.69 -11.48 11.54
C ALA A 144 3.75 -12.80 12.33
N LEU A 145 3.87 -12.71 13.65
CA LEU A 145 3.94 -13.85 14.55
C LEU A 145 2.74 -14.79 14.40
N CYS A 146 1.51 -14.25 14.44
CA CYS A 146 0.31 -15.10 14.35
C CYS A 146 -0.03 -15.59 12.94
N ASN A 147 0.75 -15.20 11.93
CA ASN A 147 0.69 -15.70 10.56
C ASN A 147 1.88 -16.62 10.22
N ASP A 148 2.53 -17.21 11.23
CA ASP A 148 3.68 -18.13 11.12
C ASP A 148 4.92 -17.55 10.43
N GLU A 149 5.08 -16.23 10.45
CA GLU A 149 6.26 -15.60 9.88
C GLU A 149 7.47 -15.82 10.79
N LYS A 150 8.64 -16.03 10.18
CA LYS A 150 9.89 -16.16 10.93
C LYS A 150 10.39 -14.78 11.32
N THR A 151 10.32 -14.48 12.60
CA THR A 151 10.56 -13.13 13.10
C THR A 151 12.01 -12.68 12.95
N GLU A 152 12.96 -13.61 12.82
CA GLU A 152 14.38 -13.31 12.58
C GLU A 152 14.67 -12.83 11.15
N GLU A 153 13.76 -13.10 10.21
CA GLU A 153 13.88 -12.69 8.80
C GLU A 153 13.18 -11.33 8.55
N LEU A 154 12.46 -10.80 9.54
CA LEU A 154 11.70 -9.57 9.41
C LEU A 154 12.58 -8.33 9.48
N VAL A 155 12.21 -7.31 8.70
CA VAL A 155 12.77 -5.98 8.80
C VAL A 155 11.70 -5.03 9.31
N GLU A 156 11.97 -4.42 10.46
CA GLU A 156 11.13 -3.39 11.06
C GLU A 156 11.16 -2.10 10.25
N TRP A 157 10.02 -1.41 10.21
CA TRP A 157 9.96 -0.06 9.69
C TRP A 157 10.66 0.91 10.66
N ARG A 158 11.02 2.10 10.18
CA ARG A 158 11.68 3.11 11.00
C ARG A 158 10.64 3.97 11.69
N VAL A 159 10.88 4.31 12.95
CA VAL A 159 10.07 5.27 13.69
C VAL A 159 10.81 6.61 13.74
N LYS A 160 10.11 7.69 13.39
CA LYS A 160 10.57 9.05 13.52
C LYS A 160 9.68 9.83 14.49
N ALA A 161 10.29 10.59 15.38
CA ALA A 161 9.58 11.53 16.23
C ALA A 161 9.60 12.94 15.62
N LEU A 162 8.43 13.54 15.45
CA LEU A 162 8.23 14.93 15.03
C LEU A 162 7.75 15.73 16.22
N CYS A 163 8.60 16.57 16.81
CA CYS A 163 8.21 17.49 17.86
C CYS A 163 8.11 18.90 17.26
N GLU A 164 7.11 19.69 17.65
CA GLU A 164 6.92 21.04 17.08
C GLU A 164 7.92 22.07 17.61
N ASP A 165 8.50 21.81 18.79
CA ASP A 165 9.38 22.74 19.49
C ASP A 165 10.85 22.55 19.09
N GLU A 166 11.47 23.60 18.54
CA GLU A 166 12.88 23.63 18.15
C GLU A 166 13.86 23.43 19.32
N LEU A 167 13.40 23.60 20.56
CA LEU A 167 14.18 23.35 21.77
C LEU A 167 14.34 21.86 22.07
N VAL A 168 13.52 20.98 21.48
CA VAL A 168 13.63 19.53 21.66
C VAL A 168 14.74 18.99 20.76
N THR A 169 15.78 18.45 21.39
CA THR A 169 16.92 17.83 20.69
C THR A 169 16.69 16.34 20.47
N GLN A 170 17.51 15.74 19.60
CA GLN A 170 17.50 14.30 19.39
C GLN A 170 17.81 13.52 20.68
N GLU A 171 18.70 14.03 21.53
CA GLU A 171 19.03 13.38 22.80
C GLU A 171 17.83 13.41 23.76
N ASP A 172 17.10 14.52 23.80
CA ASP A 172 15.88 14.64 24.60
C ASP A 172 14.85 13.57 24.20
N ILE A 173 14.69 13.33 22.90
CA ILE A 173 13.80 12.29 22.37
C ILE A 173 14.30 10.90 22.76
N LEU A 174 15.58 10.60 22.55
CA LEU A 174 16.12 9.26 22.81
C LEU A 174 16.06 8.88 24.30
N GLN A 175 16.25 9.84 25.20
CA GLN A 175 16.28 9.59 26.63
C GLN A 175 14.93 9.76 27.33
N ASN A 176 14.11 10.71 26.89
CA ASN A 176 12.97 11.21 27.67
C ASN A 176 11.63 11.20 26.92
N LEU A 177 11.56 10.57 25.74
CA LEU A 177 10.28 10.38 25.05
C LEU A 177 9.34 9.54 25.91
N THR A 178 8.16 10.09 26.20
CA THR A 178 7.16 9.50 27.08
C THR A 178 5.79 9.64 26.46
N PHE A 179 4.93 8.64 26.69
CA PHE A 179 3.52 8.71 26.37
C PHE A 179 2.73 9.16 27.59
N VAL A 180 1.95 10.23 27.46
CA VAL A 180 1.09 10.74 28.53
C VAL A 180 -0.33 10.22 28.28
N GLU A 181 -0.77 9.26 29.09
CA GLU A 181 -2.06 8.57 28.91
C GLU A 181 -3.26 9.54 28.94
N ASP A 182 -3.27 10.51 29.85
CA ASP A 182 -4.38 11.48 29.97
C ASP A 182 -4.52 12.36 28.72
N MET A 183 -3.42 12.57 27.98
CA MET A 183 -3.39 13.37 26.75
C MET A 183 -3.46 12.50 25.50
N GLN A 184 -3.27 11.18 25.63
CA GLN A 184 -3.07 10.24 24.50
C GLN A 184 -1.98 10.73 23.54
N GLN A 185 -0.89 11.28 24.08
CA GLN A 185 0.09 12.04 23.31
C GLN A 185 1.52 11.67 23.72
N TRP A 186 2.37 11.43 22.72
CA TRP A 186 3.81 11.33 22.93
C TRP A 186 4.41 12.72 23.09
N GLY A 187 5.48 12.81 23.87
CA GLY A 187 6.24 14.05 24.01
C GLY A 187 7.44 13.90 24.92
N VAL A 188 8.11 15.02 25.16
CA VAL A 188 9.27 15.09 26.04
C VAL A 188 9.05 16.16 27.09
N TRP A 189 9.34 15.83 28.34
CA TRP A 189 9.39 16.81 29.43
C TRP A 189 10.74 17.51 29.41
N LYS A 190 10.76 18.85 29.33
CA LYS A 190 11.97 19.65 29.46
C LYS A 190 11.81 20.73 30.51
N PHE A 191 12.93 21.12 31.11
CA PHE A 191 12.98 22.24 32.03
C PHE A 191 13.21 23.53 31.24
N ASN A 192 12.29 24.48 31.33
CA ASN A 192 12.40 25.75 30.61
C ASN A 192 13.32 26.75 31.34
N ASN A 193 13.52 27.93 30.74
CA ASN A 193 14.37 28.98 31.31
C ASN A 193 13.82 29.56 32.64
N GLN A 194 12.54 29.36 32.91
CA GLN A 194 11.82 29.77 34.11
C GLN A 194 11.88 28.74 35.22
N MET A 195 12.63 27.65 35.02
CA MET A 195 12.74 26.54 35.96
C MET A 195 11.42 25.78 36.18
N GLU A 196 10.61 25.66 35.12
CA GLU A 196 9.38 24.89 35.12
C GLU A 196 9.46 23.75 34.10
N TRP A 197 8.85 22.62 34.43
CA TRP A 197 8.71 21.51 33.50
C TRP A 197 7.63 21.81 32.46
N THR A 198 8.01 21.79 31.20
CA THR A 198 7.13 21.93 30.05
C THR A 198 7.10 20.64 29.25
N PHE A 199 5.89 20.21 28.88
CA PHE A 199 5.70 19.07 27.99
C PHE A 199 5.70 19.55 26.55
N HIS A 200 6.58 18.97 25.73
CA HIS A 200 6.68 19.26 24.31
C HIS A 200 6.12 18.08 23.53
N GLU A 201 5.00 18.30 22.85
CA GLU A 201 4.31 17.26 22.07
C GLU A 201 5.17 16.78 20.90
N CYS A 202 5.16 15.46 20.69
CA CYS A 202 5.85 14.78 19.62
C CYS A 202 4.91 13.77 18.95
N TYR A 203 4.99 13.64 17.64
CA TYR A 203 4.22 12.70 16.84
C TYR A 203 5.12 11.60 16.31
N LEU A 204 4.73 10.33 16.47
CA LEU A 204 5.48 9.22 15.89
C LEU A 204 5.01 8.93 14.47
N LEU A 205 5.98 8.85 13.56
CA LEU A 205 5.80 8.64 12.13
C LEU A 205 6.56 7.38 11.73
N PHE A 206 5.84 6.43 11.14
CA PHE A 206 6.41 5.16 10.66
C PHE A 206 6.79 5.27 9.19
N GLN A 207 8.01 4.88 8.85
CA GLN A 207 8.55 4.98 7.51
C GLN A 207 9.22 3.71 7.06
N ARG A 208 9.05 3.39 5.78
CA ARG A 208 9.63 2.20 5.20
C ARG A 208 11.17 2.25 5.24
N PRO A 209 11.85 1.13 5.55
CA PRO A 209 13.30 1.03 5.45
C PRO A 209 13.77 1.17 4.00
N HIS A 210 14.90 1.85 3.77
CA HIS A 210 15.41 2.06 2.41
C HIS A 210 15.89 0.77 1.72
N ASN A 211 16.29 -0.24 2.51
CA ASN A 211 16.73 -1.56 2.04
C ASN A 211 15.56 -2.48 1.65
N VAL A 212 14.32 -2.12 2.00
CA VAL A 212 13.12 -2.92 1.69
C VAL A 212 12.32 -2.19 0.61
N THR A 213 12.73 -2.36 -0.64
CA THR A 213 12.04 -1.77 -1.81
C THR A 213 11.22 -2.78 -2.58
N ASN A 214 11.59 -4.06 -2.51
CA ASN A 214 10.94 -5.13 -3.27
C ASN A 214 9.68 -5.63 -2.57
N GLY A 215 8.61 -5.78 -3.33
CA GLY A 215 7.39 -6.46 -2.91
C GLY A 215 6.43 -5.67 -2.01
N ILE A 216 6.87 -4.52 -1.45
CA ILE A 216 5.94 -3.60 -0.76
C ILE A 216 5.01 -2.96 -1.78
N ARG A 217 3.70 -3.17 -1.57
CA ARG A 217 2.66 -2.84 -2.53
C ARG A 217 1.75 -1.75 -1.99
N HIS A 218 1.74 -0.60 -2.65
CA HIS A 218 0.79 0.46 -2.36
C HIS A 218 -0.62 0.05 -2.75
N CYS A 219 -1.60 0.61 -2.05
CA CYS A 219 -3.00 0.46 -2.38
C CYS A 219 -3.71 1.81 -2.24
N MET A 220 -5.02 1.83 -2.44
CA MET A 220 -5.83 3.03 -2.25
C MET A 220 -7.08 2.63 -1.47
N SER A 221 -7.26 3.23 -0.29
CA SER A 221 -8.42 3.00 0.57
C SER A 221 -9.56 3.97 0.22
N GLY A 222 -10.72 3.84 0.89
CA GLY A 222 -11.84 4.78 0.77
C GLY A 222 -12.61 4.79 -0.56
N MET A 223 -12.27 3.93 -1.53
CA MET A 223 -12.96 3.87 -2.81
C MET A 223 -14.25 3.05 -2.77
N ILE A 224 -15.26 3.51 -3.49
CA ILE A 224 -16.45 2.72 -3.79
C ILE A 224 -16.07 1.61 -4.79
N SER A 225 -15.98 0.38 -4.28
CA SER A 225 -15.48 -0.81 -5.01
C SER A 225 -16.55 -1.86 -5.31
N THR A 226 -17.81 -1.58 -4.96
CA THR A 226 -18.92 -2.50 -5.18
C THR A 226 -20.19 -1.76 -5.64
N CYS A 227 -21.03 -2.47 -6.39
CA CYS A 227 -22.33 -1.97 -6.82
C CYS A 227 -23.40 -2.22 -5.76
N PRO A 228 -24.45 -1.36 -5.68
CA PRO A 228 -25.62 -1.60 -4.83
C PRO A 228 -26.26 -2.96 -5.13
N ARG A 229 -26.82 -3.61 -4.10
CA ARG A 229 -27.49 -4.91 -4.24
C ARG A 229 -28.67 -4.86 -5.23
N SER A 230 -29.33 -3.71 -5.35
CA SER A 230 -30.41 -3.44 -6.30
C SER A 230 -29.98 -3.36 -7.77
N TRP A 231 -28.68 -3.18 -8.07
CA TRP A 231 -28.21 -3.03 -9.46
C TRP A 231 -28.33 -4.33 -10.26
N GLN A 232 -29.16 -4.34 -11.32
CA GLN A 232 -29.50 -5.58 -12.02
C GLN A 232 -28.44 -6.04 -13.04
N ASN A 233 -27.66 -5.13 -13.63
CA ASN A 233 -26.69 -5.51 -14.66
C ASN A 233 -25.48 -6.23 -14.05
N ILE A 234 -25.50 -7.56 -14.10
CA ILE A 234 -24.46 -8.46 -13.59
C ILE A 234 -23.11 -8.21 -14.28
N ALA A 235 -23.10 -7.87 -15.57
CA ALA A 235 -21.86 -7.61 -16.31
C ALA A 235 -21.13 -6.38 -15.76
N THR A 236 -21.84 -5.27 -15.54
CA THR A 236 -21.28 -4.07 -14.89
C THR A 236 -20.82 -4.38 -13.47
N ARG A 237 -21.63 -5.13 -12.70
CA ARG A 237 -21.27 -5.53 -11.33
C ARG A 237 -19.98 -6.36 -11.27
N ARG A 238 -19.79 -7.27 -12.24
CA ARG A 238 -18.55 -8.06 -12.37
C ARG A 238 -17.37 -7.19 -12.77
N ARG A 239 -17.55 -6.28 -13.73
CA ARG A 239 -16.48 -5.36 -14.16
C ARG A 239 -16.02 -4.44 -13.05
N CYS A 240 -16.97 -3.86 -12.28
CA CYS A 240 -16.68 -3.02 -11.11
C CYS A 240 -15.70 -3.68 -10.12
N LYS A 241 -15.80 -5.00 -9.92
CA LYS A 241 -14.91 -5.74 -9.01
C LYS A 241 -13.60 -6.22 -9.65
N SER A 242 -13.49 -6.21 -10.99
CA SER A 242 -12.44 -6.95 -11.71
C SER A 242 -11.14 -6.19 -11.93
N TYR A 243 -11.12 -4.87 -11.78
CA TYR A 243 -9.91 -4.06 -11.98
C TYR A 243 -9.92 -2.80 -11.10
N VAL A 244 -8.76 -2.15 -11.01
CA VAL A 244 -8.55 -0.87 -10.34
C VAL A 244 -8.13 0.15 -11.38
N ASP A 245 -8.85 1.27 -11.41
CA ASP A 245 -8.64 2.41 -12.30
C ASP A 245 -9.40 3.61 -11.70
N PRO A 246 -8.88 4.21 -10.61
CA PRO A 246 -9.67 5.09 -9.76
C PRO A 246 -10.15 6.34 -10.49
N VAL A 247 -11.45 6.63 -10.38
CA VAL A 247 -12.09 7.78 -11.03
C VAL A 247 -12.96 8.56 -10.03
N ARG A 248 -13.05 9.87 -10.23
CA ARG A 248 -13.90 10.77 -9.44
C ARG A 248 -14.74 11.65 -10.37
N TRP A 249 -16.02 11.81 -10.04
CA TRP A 249 -16.87 12.90 -10.57
C TRP A 249 -16.69 14.14 -9.70
N LEU A 250 -16.76 15.35 -10.29
CA LEU A 250 -16.72 16.68 -9.63
C LEU A 250 -17.06 16.63 -8.12
N ASP A 251 -16.07 16.91 -7.27
CA ASP A 251 -16.10 16.92 -5.79
C ASP A 251 -16.81 15.73 -5.10
N GLY A 252 -16.99 14.63 -5.83
CA GLY A 252 -17.69 13.43 -5.39
C GLY A 252 -16.77 12.35 -4.84
N PRO A 253 -17.35 11.18 -4.48
CA PRO A 253 -16.57 10.05 -4.00
C PRO A 253 -15.66 9.50 -5.09
N VAL A 254 -14.59 8.83 -4.67
CA VAL A 254 -13.71 8.08 -5.56
C VAL A 254 -14.31 6.70 -5.78
N PHE A 255 -14.44 6.30 -7.04
CA PHE A 255 -14.85 4.98 -7.43
C PHE A 255 -13.63 4.18 -7.85
N ARG A 256 -13.63 2.88 -7.53
CA ARG A 256 -12.55 1.96 -7.91
C ARG A 256 -12.29 1.94 -9.42
N ASN A 257 -13.34 2.08 -10.21
CA ASN A 257 -13.30 2.22 -11.67
C ASN A 257 -14.61 2.80 -12.22
N ILE A 258 -14.62 3.09 -13.52
CA ILE A 258 -15.78 3.64 -14.22
C ILE A 258 -17.01 2.72 -14.18
N ASP A 259 -16.85 1.39 -14.17
CA ASP A 259 -17.99 0.48 -14.05
C ASP A 259 -18.62 0.54 -12.65
N CYS A 260 -17.84 0.80 -11.60
CA CYS A 260 -18.39 1.12 -10.27
C CYS A 260 -19.14 2.45 -10.28
N ALA A 261 -18.61 3.49 -10.92
CA ALA A 261 -19.32 4.76 -11.06
C ALA A 261 -20.67 4.58 -11.80
N VAL A 262 -20.68 3.81 -12.88
CA VAL A 262 -21.90 3.52 -13.66
C VAL A 262 -22.98 2.85 -12.82
N CYS A 263 -22.62 1.88 -11.97
CA CYS A 263 -23.61 1.23 -11.12
C CYS A 263 -24.05 2.06 -9.89
N HIS A 264 -23.50 3.27 -9.74
CA HIS A 264 -23.93 4.31 -8.81
C HIS A 264 -24.54 5.51 -9.55
N ASN A 265 -25.19 5.24 -10.68
CA ASN A 265 -25.92 6.22 -11.50
C ASN A 265 -25.05 7.39 -12.00
N ARG A 266 -23.75 7.16 -12.22
CA ARG A 266 -22.89 8.11 -12.94
C ARG A 266 -22.84 7.74 -14.42
N THR A 267 -22.63 8.74 -15.28
CA THR A 267 -22.46 8.50 -16.73
C THR A 267 -21.05 7.95 -16.98
N ARG A 268 -20.61 7.82 -18.24
CA ARG A 268 -19.20 7.51 -18.57
C ARG A 268 -18.40 8.76 -18.94
N GLU A 269 -18.95 9.94 -18.70
CA GLU A 269 -18.45 11.22 -19.19
C GLU A 269 -18.18 12.18 -18.03
N ASN A 270 -17.21 13.09 -18.14
CA ASN A 270 -16.90 14.09 -17.10
C ASN A 270 -16.33 13.51 -15.79
N PHE A 271 -15.59 12.39 -15.88
CA PHE A 271 -14.77 11.91 -14.77
C PHE A 271 -13.34 12.43 -14.86
N ARG A 272 -12.68 12.50 -13.71
CA ARG A 272 -11.25 12.74 -13.60
C ARG A 272 -10.59 11.52 -13.00
N CYS A 273 -9.40 11.21 -13.50
CA CYS A 273 -8.54 10.19 -12.95
C CYS A 273 -7.99 10.62 -11.60
N VAL A 274 -7.95 9.67 -10.67
CA VAL A 274 -7.42 9.91 -9.33
C VAL A 274 -6.16 9.07 -9.15
N TYR A 275 -5.04 9.77 -9.02
CA TYR A 275 -3.73 9.14 -8.81
C TYR A 275 -3.29 9.20 -7.35
N ASP A 276 -3.92 10.06 -6.56
CA ASP A 276 -3.76 10.16 -5.12
C ASP A 276 -5.06 10.72 -4.52
N VAL A 277 -5.62 10.04 -3.52
CA VAL A 277 -6.81 10.54 -2.78
C VAL A 277 -6.37 11.47 -1.64
N MET A 278 -5.11 11.38 -1.21
CA MET A 278 -4.54 12.05 -0.04
C MET A 278 -3.93 13.41 -0.41
N GLY A 279 -4.66 14.22 -1.17
CA GLY A 279 -4.31 15.62 -1.38
C GLY A 279 -4.82 16.47 -0.23
N GLY A 280 -3.96 16.81 0.75
CA GLY A 280 -4.24 18.00 1.56
C GLY A 280 -3.44 18.23 2.84
N THR A 281 -3.28 17.25 3.74
CA THR A 281 -2.98 17.60 5.15
C THR A 281 -1.64 17.09 5.70
N SER A 282 -1.17 15.89 5.33
CA SER A 282 -0.02 15.29 6.03
C SER A 282 1.37 15.67 5.46
N ALA A 283 1.46 16.18 4.23
CA ALA A 283 2.74 16.50 3.60
C ALA A 283 3.47 17.67 4.25
N ILE A 284 2.73 18.60 4.89
CA ILE A 284 3.29 19.77 5.58
C ILE A 284 4.00 19.34 6.88
N MET A 285 3.48 18.33 7.58
CA MET A 285 4.06 17.78 8.81
C MET A 285 5.41 17.10 8.56
N LEU A 286 5.54 16.36 7.45
CA LEU A 286 6.74 15.56 7.13
C LEU A 286 8.01 16.40 6.91
N ASN A 287 7.89 17.65 6.43
CA ASN A 287 9.03 18.52 6.15
C ASN A 287 9.63 19.18 7.39
N ARG A 288 8.91 19.21 8.52
CA ARG A 288 9.37 19.77 9.80
C ARG A 288 9.87 18.71 10.78
N ALA A 289 9.80 17.43 10.41
CA ALA A 289 10.16 16.33 11.29
C ALA A 289 11.67 16.27 11.53
N MET A 290 12.07 16.30 12.80
CA MET A 290 13.40 15.90 13.21
C MET A 290 13.60 14.42 12.87
N LYS A 291 14.68 14.09 12.17
CA LYS A 291 14.97 12.71 11.78
C LYS A 291 15.66 11.99 12.94
N VAL A 292 14.90 11.64 13.98
CA VAL A 292 15.40 10.71 14.99
C VAL A 292 14.97 9.31 14.59
N ASP A 293 15.92 8.45 14.23
CA ASP A 293 15.65 7.05 13.92
C ASP A 293 15.72 6.23 15.20
N LEU A 294 14.56 5.98 15.80
CA LEU A 294 14.45 5.22 17.04
C LEU A 294 14.83 3.74 16.85
N SER A 295 14.88 3.21 15.62
CA SER A 295 15.28 1.81 15.38
C SER A 295 16.79 1.60 15.49
N SER A 296 17.58 2.68 15.33
CA SER A 296 19.05 2.59 15.31
C SER A 296 19.71 2.59 16.68
N SER A 297 18.96 2.88 17.75
CA SER A 297 19.51 2.97 19.12
C SER A 297 19.74 1.61 19.79
N GLY A 298 19.29 0.50 19.20
CA GLY A 298 19.57 -0.85 19.71
C GLY A 298 19.13 -1.09 21.17
N GLN A 299 18.27 -0.23 21.71
CA GLN A 299 17.79 -0.25 23.09
C GLN A 299 16.26 -0.29 23.07
N TRP A 300 15.71 -1.42 22.64
CA TRP A 300 14.32 -1.77 22.93
C TRP A 300 14.35 -3.17 23.52
N LEU A 301 14.42 -3.22 24.86
CA LEU A 301 14.36 -4.37 25.78
C LEU A 301 15.31 -5.56 25.48
#